data_AF-A0A432KGN0-F1
#
_entry.id   AF-A0A432KGN0-F1
#
_cell.length_a   1.000
_cell.length_b   1.000
_cell.length_c   1.000
_cell.angle_alpha   90.00
_cell.angle_beta   90.00
_cell.angle_gamma   90.00
#
_symmetry.space_group_name_H-M   'P 1'
#
loop_
_entity.id
_entity.type
_entity.pdbx_description
1 polymer ?
#
loop_
_entity_poly.entity_id
_entity_poly.type
_entity_poly.pdbx_seq_one_letter_code
_entity_poly.pdbx_strand_id
1 'polypeptide(L)'
;MKSKISLIAILMIFCMAFSVSAQLSRAEKKEMKKMAKELKRNPEQMKAMVEENESLKSSVASLNAQVENLQSQLSNKNAEIAAAKAEAQEAKAMAEAQRQRANEMANKAKNAQNQEPEALDESGTWFKVQVGAFENIDMSEYFKNNPNFSGEETEEGLQRITLGRFRDYWEADTFKKHLREMGVKDAWIVPYKDGTRVALKDVLEGVI
;
A
#
# COMPACT_ATOMS: atom_id res chain seq x y z
N MET A 1 -46.17 -32.13 -41.28
CA MET A 1 -45.13 -32.37 -40.25
C MET A 1 -45.56 -31.99 -38.84
N LYS A 2 -46.33 -30.91 -38.63
CA LYS A 2 -46.77 -30.46 -37.29
C LYS A 2 -47.64 -31.47 -36.50
N SER A 3 -48.52 -32.25 -37.16
CA SER A 3 -49.36 -33.25 -36.46
C SER A 3 -48.58 -34.49 -35.98
N LYS A 4 -47.54 -34.90 -36.71
CA LYS A 4 -46.68 -36.03 -36.30
C LYS A 4 -45.78 -35.68 -35.11
N ILE A 5 -45.34 -34.42 -35.03
CA ILE A 5 -44.55 -33.89 -33.91
C ILE A 5 -45.42 -33.81 -32.64
N SER A 6 -46.70 -33.43 -32.78
CA SER A 6 -47.63 -33.40 -31.64
C SER A 6 -47.95 -34.80 -31.10
N LEU A 7 -48.04 -35.81 -31.98
CA LEU A 7 -48.29 -37.20 -31.57
C LEU A 7 -47.08 -37.79 -30.82
N ILE A 8 -45.85 -37.49 -31.26
CA ILE A 8 -44.62 -37.92 -30.62
C ILE A 8 -44.43 -37.24 -29.26
N ALA A 9 -44.79 -35.96 -29.14
CA ALA A 9 -44.76 -35.24 -27.87
C ALA A 9 -45.75 -35.83 -26.85
N ILE A 10 -46.96 -36.19 -27.28
CA ILE A 10 -47.97 -36.82 -26.41
C ILE A 10 -47.54 -38.25 -26.00
N LEU A 11 -46.90 -39.00 -26.91
CA LEU A 11 -46.35 -40.33 -26.62
C LEU A 11 -45.18 -40.27 -25.63
N MET A 12 -44.30 -39.26 -25.74
CA MET A 12 -43.20 -39.05 -24.78
C MET A 12 -43.70 -38.62 -23.40
N ILE A 13 -44.74 -37.79 -23.32
CA ILE A 13 -45.35 -37.38 -22.05
C ILE A 13 -46.05 -38.58 -21.38
N PHE A 14 -46.66 -39.48 -22.16
CA PHE A 14 -47.27 -40.71 -21.63
C PHE A 14 -46.21 -41.71 -21.12
N CYS A 15 -45.03 -41.76 -21.73
CA CYS A 15 -43.90 -42.55 -21.22
C CYS A 15 -43.28 -41.99 -19.93
N MET A 16 -43.29 -40.67 -19.72
CA MET A 16 -42.81 -40.05 -18.46
C MET A 16 -43.81 -40.20 -17.29
N ALA A 17 -45.10 -40.37 -17.58
CA ALA A 17 -46.12 -40.61 -16.55
C ALA A 17 -46.07 -42.03 -15.94
N PHE A 18 -45.37 -42.97 -16.58
CA PHE A 18 -45.04 -44.29 -16.02
C PHE A 18 -43.71 -44.23 -15.25
N SER A 19 -43.62 -43.34 -14.28
CA SER A 19 -42.52 -43.33 -13.32
C SER A 19 -42.68 -44.54 -12.37
N VAL A 20 -42.07 -45.65 -12.78
CA VAL A 20 -41.41 -46.68 -11.95
C VAL A 20 -42.01 -46.85 -10.54
N SER A 21 -43.08 -47.63 -10.45
CA SER A 21 -43.32 -48.41 -9.22
C SER A 21 -42.35 -49.58 -9.25
N ALA A 22 -41.28 -49.51 -8.44
CA ALA A 22 -40.35 -50.63 -8.27
C ALA A 22 -41.12 -51.84 -7.70
N GLN A 23 -41.55 -52.73 -8.58
CA GLN A 23 -42.29 -53.93 -8.20
C GLN A 23 -41.28 -54.94 -7.65
N LEU A 24 -41.27 -55.14 -6.33
CA LEU A 24 -40.40 -56.12 -5.66
C LEU A 24 -40.41 -57.47 -6.39
N SER A 25 -39.22 -58.01 -6.66
CA SER A 25 -39.01 -59.33 -7.24
C SER A 25 -39.65 -60.41 -6.35
N ARG A 26 -39.95 -61.57 -6.94
CA ARG A 26 -40.54 -62.70 -6.17
C ARG A 26 -39.65 -63.15 -5.00
N ALA A 27 -38.32 -63.01 -5.13
CA ALA A 27 -37.36 -63.31 -4.07
C ALA A 27 -37.47 -62.31 -2.91
N GLU A 28 -37.50 -61.02 -3.20
CA GLU A 28 -37.64 -59.96 -2.18
C GLU A 28 -39.00 -60.02 -1.50
N LYS A 29 -40.08 -60.32 -2.23
CA LYS A 29 -41.41 -60.56 -1.62
C LYS A 29 -41.40 -61.75 -0.67
N LYS A 30 -40.65 -62.81 -0.97
CA LYS A 30 -40.53 -63.99 -0.12
C LYS A 30 -39.71 -63.70 1.14
N GLU A 31 -38.62 -62.96 1.01
CA GLU A 31 -37.78 -62.51 2.12
C GLU A 31 -38.53 -61.52 3.03
N MET A 32 -39.22 -60.52 2.48
CA MET A 32 -40.09 -59.63 3.26
C MET A 32 -41.20 -60.38 3.99
N LYS A 33 -41.78 -61.42 3.37
CA LYS A 33 -42.82 -62.25 4.01
C LYS A 33 -42.26 -63.11 5.15
N LYS A 34 -41.00 -63.58 5.06
CA LYS A 34 -40.31 -64.25 6.17
C LYS A 34 -40.01 -63.27 7.30
N MET A 35 -39.40 -62.13 6.99
CA MET A 35 -39.14 -61.05 7.95
C MET A 35 -40.41 -60.60 8.67
N ALA A 36 -41.51 -60.37 7.94
CA ALA A 36 -42.80 -60.00 8.54
C ALA A 36 -43.35 -61.08 9.48
N LYS A 37 -43.13 -62.37 9.18
CA LYS A 37 -43.57 -63.49 10.01
C LYS A 37 -42.71 -63.64 11.26
N GLU A 38 -41.41 -63.35 11.16
CA GLU A 38 -40.44 -63.36 12.25
C GLU A 38 -40.66 -62.18 13.21
N LEU A 39 -40.88 -60.98 12.68
CA LEU A 39 -41.28 -59.77 13.41
C LEU A 39 -42.62 -59.97 14.15
N LYS A 40 -43.59 -60.67 13.54
CA LYS A 40 -44.86 -61.00 14.21
C LYS A 40 -44.67 -62.01 15.36
N ARG A 41 -43.62 -62.84 15.31
CA ARG A 41 -43.32 -63.85 16.33
C ARG A 41 -42.57 -63.26 17.53
N ASN A 42 -41.80 -62.20 17.32
CA ASN A 42 -41.00 -61.49 18.34
C ASN A 42 -41.36 -59.99 18.40
N PRO A 43 -42.49 -59.60 19.05
CA PRO A 43 -42.92 -58.21 19.15
C PRO A 43 -41.94 -57.31 19.93
N GLU A 44 -41.18 -57.85 20.89
CA GLU A 44 -40.16 -57.09 21.64
C GLU A 44 -39.00 -56.65 20.75
N GLN A 45 -38.54 -57.53 19.85
CA GLN A 45 -37.48 -57.23 18.90
C GLN A 45 -37.91 -56.13 17.92
N MET A 46 -39.19 -56.13 17.51
CA MET A 46 -39.74 -55.07 16.67
C MET A 46 -39.79 -53.72 17.40
N LYS A 47 -40.17 -53.71 18.68
CA LYS A 47 -40.16 -52.49 19.49
C LYS A 47 -38.74 -51.93 19.65
N ALA A 48 -37.77 -52.80 19.94
CA ALA A 48 -36.36 -52.41 20.05
C ALA A 48 -35.81 -51.82 18.73
N MET A 49 -36.11 -52.43 17.58
CA MET A 49 -35.69 -51.89 16.27
C MET A 49 -36.34 -50.53 15.94
N VAL A 50 -37.58 -50.30 16.37
CA VAL A 50 -38.27 -49.02 16.17
C VAL A 50 -37.64 -47.93 17.05
N GLU A 51 -37.41 -48.21 18.34
CA GLU A 51 -36.71 -47.30 19.25
C GLU A 51 -35.29 -46.99 18.76
N GLU A 52 -34.55 -48.01 18.29
CA GLU A 52 -33.22 -47.83 17.69
C GLU A 52 -33.31 -46.95 16.43
N ASN A 53 -34.25 -47.20 15.52
CA ASN A 53 -34.43 -46.35 14.33
C ASN A 53 -34.79 -44.91 14.67
N GLU A 54 -35.64 -44.68 15.68
CA GLU A 54 -35.96 -43.33 16.13
C GLU A 54 -34.73 -42.63 16.72
N SER A 55 -33.93 -43.33 17.52
CA SER A 55 -32.68 -42.79 18.07
C SER A 55 -31.63 -42.51 16.99
N LEU A 56 -31.51 -43.37 15.98
CA LEU A 56 -30.62 -43.17 14.82
C LEU A 56 -31.08 -41.98 13.99
N LYS A 57 -32.40 -41.83 13.74
CA LYS A 57 -32.95 -40.65 13.07
C LYS A 57 -32.65 -39.35 13.82
N SER A 58 -32.80 -39.36 15.15
CA SER A 58 -32.44 -38.23 16.00
C SER A 58 -30.94 -37.91 15.90
N SER A 59 -30.08 -38.94 15.91
CA SER A 59 -28.63 -38.79 15.77
C SER A 59 -28.26 -38.19 14.41
N VAL A 60 -28.84 -38.69 13.32
CA VAL A 60 -28.64 -38.16 11.95
C VAL A 60 -29.09 -36.70 11.86
N ALA A 61 -30.24 -36.35 12.44
CA ALA A 61 -30.71 -34.97 12.48
C ALA A 61 -29.73 -34.05 13.22
N SER A 62 -29.20 -34.49 14.36
CA SER A 62 -28.21 -33.71 15.13
C SER A 62 -26.87 -33.58 14.40
N LEU A 63 -26.41 -34.63 13.71
CA LEU A 63 -25.18 -34.62 12.93
C LEU A 63 -25.32 -33.68 11.74
N ASN A 64 -26.47 -33.68 11.05
CA ASN A 64 -26.72 -32.74 9.95
C ASN A 64 -26.70 -31.29 10.44
N ALA A 65 -27.34 -30.99 11.58
CA ALA A 65 -27.29 -29.66 12.17
C ALA A 65 -25.87 -29.24 12.56
N GLN A 66 -25.05 -30.17 13.07
CA GLN A 66 -23.63 -29.91 13.35
C GLN A 66 -22.83 -29.65 12.06
N VAL A 67 -23.07 -30.41 11.00
CA VAL A 67 -22.42 -30.21 9.69
C VAL A 67 -22.77 -28.84 9.12
N GLU A 68 -24.04 -28.44 9.16
CA GLU A 68 -24.48 -27.12 8.71
C GLU A 68 -23.82 -25.99 9.51
N ASN A 69 -23.75 -26.14 10.84
CA ASN A 69 -23.06 -25.17 11.68
C ASN A 69 -21.55 -25.08 11.36
N LEU A 70 -20.87 -26.22 11.22
CA LEU A 70 -19.45 -26.25 10.84
C LEU A 70 -19.19 -25.67 9.45
N GLN A 71 -20.08 -25.93 8.49
CA GLN A 71 -20.01 -25.34 7.15
C GLN A 71 -20.16 -23.82 7.20
N SER A 72 -21.08 -23.30 8.01
CA SER A 72 -21.24 -21.85 8.24
C SER A 72 -20.00 -21.24 8.89
N GLN A 73 -19.44 -21.89 9.91
CA GLN A 73 -18.20 -21.46 10.55
C GLN A 73 -17.00 -21.45 9.59
N LEU A 74 -16.86 -22.49 8.75
CA LEU A 74 -15.82 -22.55 7.72
C LEU A 74 -15.97 -21.42 6.69
N SER A 75 -17.19 -21.12 6.26
CA SER A 75 -17.46 -20.01 5.35
C SER A 75 -17.03 -18.67 5.96
N ASN A 76 -17.41 -18.41 7.21
CA ASN A 76 -17.02 -17.18 7.92
C ASN A 76 -15.49 -17.09 8.11
N LYS A 77 -14.84 -18.20 8.50
CA LYS A 77 -13.38 -18.23 8.67
C LYS A 77 -12.64 -18.04 7.34
N ASN A 78 -13.16 -18.59 6.24
CA ASN A 78 -12.58 -18.35 4.92
C ASN A 78 -12.69 -16.88 4.51
N ALA A 79 -13.80 -16.21 4.81
CA ALA A 79 -13.94 -14.77 4.58
C ALA A 79 -12.97 -13.94 5.45
N GLU A 80 -12.83 -14.27 6.74
CA GLU A 80 -11.86 -13.63 7.64
C GLU A 80 -10.41 -13.81 7.13
N ILE A 81 -10.04 -15.01 6.71
CA ILE A 81 -8.70 -15.30 6.16
C ILE A 81 -8.46 -14.52 4.87
N ALA A 82 -9.46 -14.39 4.00
CA ALA A 82 -9.34 -13.61 2.78
C ALA A 82 -9.10 -12.12 3.09
N ALA A 83 -9.86 -11.55 4.03
CA ALA A 83 -9.69 -10.18 4.48
C ALA A 83 -8.30 -9.92 5.11
N ALA A 84 -7.88 -10.78 6.04
CA ALA A 84 -6.58 -10.67 6.70
C ALA A 84 -5.40 -10.81 5.71
N LYS A 85 -5.54 -11.66 4.67
CA LYS A 85 -4.53 -11.76 3.61
C LYS A 85 -4.44 -10.50 2.76
N ALA A 86 -5.57 -9.88 2.43
CA ALA A 86 -5.58 -8.62 1.68
C ALA A 86 -4.90 -7.50 2.48
N GLU A 87 -5.24 -7.33 3.76
CA GLU A 87 -4.61 -6.34 4.64
C GLU A 87 -3.09 -6.58 4.78
N ALA A 88 -2.67 -7.84 4.94
CA ALA A 88 -1.25 -8.19 5.01
C ALA A 88 -0.51 -7.93 3.68
N GLN A 89 -1.16 -8.08 2.54
CA GLN A 89 -0.58 -7.76 1.24
C GLN A 89 -0.43 -6.24 1.05
N GLU A 90 -1.43 -5.47 1.43
CA GLU A 90 -1.38 -4.00 1.40
C GLU A 90 -0.27 -3.47 2.31
N ALA A 91 -0.18 -3.96 3.54
CA ALA A 91 0.87 -3.58 4.48
C ALA A 91 2.28 -3.89 3.94
N LYS A 92 2.47 -5.06 3.31
CA LYS A 92 3.74 -5.42 2.68
C LYS A 92 4.09 -4.50 1.51
N ALA A 93 3.14 -4.20 0.63
CA ALA A 93 3.35 -3.28 -0.49
C ALA A 93 3.73 -1.87 -0.01
N MET A 94 3.09 -1.37 1.04
CA MET A 94 3.44 -0.08 1.64
C MET A 94 4.85 -0.08 2.24
N ALA A 95 5.23 -1.15 2.96
CA ALA A 95 6.56 -1.27 3.54
C ALA A 95 7.67 -1.34 2.46
N GLU A 96 7.43 -2.05 1.37
CA GLU A 96 8.36 -2.11 0.23
C GLU A 96 8.49 -0.73 -0.44
N ALA A 97 7.39 -0.02 -0.66
CA ALA A 97 7.41 1.33 -1.22
C ALA A 97 8.17 2.32 -0.31
N GLN A 98 7.98 2.24 1.01
CA GLN A 98 8.74 3.05 1.96
C GLN A 98 10.23 2.72 1.93
N ARG A 99 10.60 1.43 1.84
CA ARG A 99 11.99 1.00 1.74
C ARG A 99 12.65 1.48 0.45
N GLN A 100 11.94 1.45 -0.67
CA GLN A 100 12.43 2.01 -1.94
C GLN A 100 12.69 3.51 -1.82
N ARG A 101 11.73 4.27 -1.28
CA ARG A 101 11.92 5.72 -1.03
C ARG A 101 13.10 6.00 -0.11
N ALA A 102 13.26 5.22 0.96
CA ALA A 102 14.38 5.35 1.88
C ALA A 102 15.73 5.09 1.18
N ASN A 103 15.80 4.05 0.34
CA ASN A 103 16.99 3.75 -0.46
C ASN A 103 17.29 4.85 -1.49
N GLU A 104 16.28 5.39 -2.16
CA GLU A 104 16.45 6.53 -3.08
C GLU A 104 16.98 7.77 -2.37
N MET A 105 16.44 8.09 -1.19
CA MET A 105 16.93 9.20 -0.36
C MET A 105 18.36 8.96 0.12
N ALA A 106 18.68 7.74 0.56
CA ALA A 106 20.03 7.36 0.97
C ALA A 106 21.04 7.46 -0.19
N ASN A 107 20.64 7.04 -1.40
CA ASN A 107 21.47 7.18 -2.59
C ASN A 107 21.68 8.64 -3.00
N LYS A 108 20.64 9.48 -2.91
CA LYS A 108 20.76 10.94 -3.12
C LYS A 108 21.70 11.58 -2.11
N ALA A 109 21.59 11.21 -0.83
CA ALA A 109 22.48 11.70 0.22
C ALA A 109 23.94 11.24 0.00
N LYS A 110 24.15 9.97 -0.38
CA LYS A 110 25.48 9.44 -0.67
C LYS A 110 26.12 10.09 -1.90
N ASN A 111 25.34 10.38 -2.94
CA ASN A 111 25.83 11.14 -4.10
C ASN A 111 26.15 12.60 -3.75
N ALA A 112 25.41 13.22 -2.84
CA ALA A 112 25.73 14.56 -2.32
C ALA A 112 27.00 14.58 -1.46
N GLN A 113 27.35 13.45 -0.82
CA GLN A 113 28.52 13.33 0.06
C GLN A 113 29.79 12.84 -0.66
N ASN A 114 29.64 12.24 -1.85
CA ASN A 114 30.75 11.85 -2.74
C ASN A 114 31.16 12.94 -3.73
N GLN A 115 30.50 14.11 -3.70
CA GLN A 115 31.12 15.32 -4.22
C GLN A 115 32.19 15.69 -3.19
N GLU A 116 33.47 15.47 -3.52
CA GLU A 116 34.54 16.31 -2.98
C GLU A 116 34.02 17.76 -3.00
N PRO A 117 34.28 18.59 -1.96
CA PRO A 117 33.90 19.99 -2.04
C PRO A 117 34.46 20.50 -3.35
N GLU A 118 33.58 20.76 -4.34
CA GLU A 118 33.98 21.33 -5.61
C GLU A 118 34.88 22.48 -5.24
N ALA A 119 36.16 22.41 -5.64
CA ALA A 119 37.05 23.55 -5.51
C ALA A 119 36.24 24.73 -6.03
N LEU A 120 35.84 25.63 -5.12
CA LEU A 120 34.75 26.55 -5.36
C LEU A 120 35.13 27.30 -6.62
N ASP A 121 34.46 27.00 -7.73
CA ASP A 121 34.76 27.64 -8.99
C ASP A 121 34.25 29.07 -8.86
N GLU A 122 35.12 29.93 -8.35
CA GLU A 122 34.81 31.35 -8.14
C GLU A 122 34.79 32.11 -9.45
N SER A 123 35.12 31.45 -10.57
CA SER A 123 35.12 32.05 -11.90
C SER A 123 33.71 32.43 -12.36
N GLY A 124 33.66 33.51 -13.12
CA GLY A 124 32.43 34.11 -13.60
C GLY A 124 31.68 34.89 -12.53
N THR A 125 30.42 35.17 -12.82
CA THR A 125 29.55 35.97 -11.95
C THR A 125 28.78 35.07 -10.98
N TRP A 126 28.73 35.49 -9.73
CA TRP A 126 27.96 34.89 -8.66
C TRP A 126 27.21 35.97 -7.88
N PHE A 127 25.99 35.69 -7.46
CA PHE A 127 25.19 36.53 -6.58
C PHE A 127 25.08 35.84 -5.23
N LYS A 128 25.56 36.49 -4.17
CA LYS A 128 25.39 36.05 -2.78
C LYS A 128 24.42 36.98 -2.07
N VAL A 129 23.76 36.53 -1.00
CA VAL A 129 22.90 37.39 -0.19
C VAL A 129 23.59 37.70 1.13
N GLN A 130 24.01 38.96 1.32
CA GLN A 130 24.57 39.43 2.58
C GLN A 130 23.44 39.66 3.59
N VAL A 131 23.58 39.10 4.79
CA VAL A 131 22.58 39.19 5.87
C VAL A 131 22.99 40.11 7.01
N GLY A 132 24.25 40.50 7.06
CA GLY A 132 24.75 41.44 8.06
C GLY A 132 26.25 41.69 7.92
N ALA A 133 26.71 42.66 8.71
CA ALA A 133 28.11 42.89 9.01
C ALA A 133 28.20 43.06 10.52
N PHE A 134 28.98 42.21 11.18
CA PHE A 134 29.04 42.14 12.64
C PHE A 134 30.43 42.46 13.15
N GLU A 135 30.52 43.24 14.22
CA GLU A 135 31.77 43.48 14.96
C GLU A 135 32.01 42.35 15.96
N ASN A 136 33.27 41.96 16.14
CA ASN A 136 33.70 41.01 17.17
C ASN A 136 33.04 39.60 17.09
N ILE A 137 32.58 39.20 15.91
CA ILE A 137 32.05 37.85 15.66
C ILE A 137 32.95 37.16 14.64
N ASP A 138 33.69 36.14 15.08
CA ASP A 138 34.44 35.27 14.19
C ASP A 138 33.65 33.96 13.94
N MET A 139 33.19 33.80 12.70
CA MET A 139 32.52 32.57 12.23
C MET A 139 33.37 31.81 11.19
N SER A 140 34.67 32.12 11.11
CA SER A 140 35.57 31.55 10.09
C SER A 140 35.65 30.03 10.12
N GLU A 141 35.43 29.40 11.28
CA GLU A 141 35.36 27.95 11.41
C GLU A 141 34.18 27.34 10.64
N TYR A 142 33.03 28.03 10.62
CA TYR A 142 31.80 27.56 9.97
C TYR A 142 31.82 27.76 8.45
N PHE A 143 32.65 28.67 7.93
CA PHE A 143 32.75 28.93 6.50
C PHE A 143 33.50 27.82 5.75
N LYS A 144 34.46 27.16 6.41
CA LYS A 144 35.32 26.13 5.79
C LYS A 144 34.56 24.91 5.30
N ASN A 145 33.44 24.58 5.96
CA ASN A 145 32.68 23.35 5.69
C ASN A 145 31.30 23.62 5.08
N ASN A 146 30.98 24.87 4.72
CA ASN A 146 29.65 25.23 4.23
C ASN A 146 29.72 26.15 3.00
N PRO A 147 29.61 25.60 1.78
CA PRO A 147 29.74 26.39 0.55
C PRO A 147 28.65 27.45 0.36
N ASN A 148 27.54 27.33 1.10
CA ASN A 148 26.41 28.25 1.08
C ASN A 148 26.38 29.21 2.28
N PHE A 149 27.39 29.16 3.15
CA PHE A 149 27.57 30.07 4.27
C PHE A 149 29.01 30.57 4.31
N SER A 150 29.22 31.80 3.87
CA SER A 150 30.55 32.40 3.77
C SER A 150 30.59 33.77 4.42
N GLY A 151 31.77 34.21 4.79
CA GLY A 151 31.98 35.59 5.23
C GLY A 151 33.37 36.10 4.94
N GLU A 152 33.48 37.42 4.94
CA GLU A 152 34.69 38.17 4.64
C GLU A 152 34.92 39.21 5.73
N GLU A 153 36.14 39.24 6.26
CA GLU A 153 36.58 40.30 7.16
C GLU A 153 36.94 41.54 6.35
N THR A 154 36.46 42.69 6.79
CA THR A 154 36.81 43.99 6.21
C THR A 154 38.04 44.58 6.89
N GLU A 155 38.70 45.53 6.23
CA GLU A 155 39.83 46.29 6.81
C GLU A 155 39.46 47.05 8.10
N GLU A 156 38.15 47.27 8.34
CA GLU A 156 37.60 47.93 9.53
C GLU A 156 37.30 46.95 10.67
N GLY A 157 37.61 45.65 10.53
CA GLY A 157 37.37 44.63 11.55
C GLY A 157 35.91 44.14 11.63
N LEU A 158 35.08 44.45 10.62
CA LEU A 158 33.71 43.91 10.49
C LEU A 158 33.72 42.59 9.73
N GLN A 159 32.99 41.59 10.25
CA GLN A 159 32.73 40.31 9.60
C GLN A 159 31.43 40.39 8.77
N ARG A 160 31.56 40.44 7.44
CA ARG A 160 30.39 40.41 6.53
C ARG A 160 29.94 38.98 6.33
N ILE A 161 28.67 38.69 6.63
CA ILE A 161 28.12 37.33 6.52
C ILE A 161 27.19 37.24 5.31
N THR A 162 27.41 36.22 4.49
CA THR A 162 26.66 35.94 3.27
C THR A 162 26.08 34.53 3.27
N LEU A 163 24.87 34.41 2.73
CA LEU A 163 24.12 33.16 2.59
C LEU A 163 23.74 32.93 1.14
N GLY A 164 23.90 31.68 0.71
CA GLY A 164 23.59 31.22 -0.64
C GLY A 164 24.55 31.79 -1.68
N ARG A 165 24.71 31.05 -2.78
CA ARG A 165 25.48 31.47 -3.94
C ARG A 165 24.73 31.04 -5.19
N PHE A 166 24.35 32.02 -6.01
CA PHE A 166 23.45 31.83 -7.15
C PHE A 166 24.15 32.32 -8.43
N ARG A 167 23.98 31.60 -9.54
CA ARG A 167 24.43 32.08 -10.85
C ARG A 167 23.48 33.13 -11.43
N ASP A 168 22.21 33.06 -11.03
CA ASP A 168 21.14 33.94 -11.50
C ASP A 168 20.73 34.98 -10.45
N TYR A 169 20.48 36.21 -10.90
CA TYR A 169 20.10 37.32 -10.03
C TYR A 169 18.69 37.14 -9.43
N TRP A 170 17.75 36.58 -10.20
CA TRP A 170 16.36 36.39 -9.77
C TRP A 170 16.22 35.30 -8.71
N GLU A 171 17.04 34.25 -8.79
CA GLU A 171 17.16 33.26 -7.73
C GLU A 171 17.63 33.91 -6.42
N ALA A 172 18.67 34.75 -6.49
CA ALA A 172 19.17 35.50 -5.34
C ALA A 172 18.13 36.51 -4.79
N ASP A 173 17.35 37.14 -5.66
CA ASP A 173 16.26 38.05 -5.26
C ASP A 173 15.12 37.32 -4.55
N THR A 174 14.73 36.16 -5.05
CA THR A 174 13.72 35.30 -4.42
C THR A 174 14.21 34.83 -3.06
N PHE A 175 15.45 34.35 -2.96
CA PHE A 175 16.04 33.93 -1.69
C PHE A 175 16.12 35.08 -0.68
N LYS A 176 16.56 36.27 -1.11
CA LYS A 176 16.56 37.49 -0.28
C LYS A 176 15.16 37.82 0.24
N LYS A 177 14.12 37.72 -0.59
CA LYS A 177 12.73 37.97 -0.17
C LYS A 177 12.31 37.02 0.96
N HIS A 178 12.58 35.73 0.82
CA HIS A 178 12.30 34.74 1.88
C HIS A 178 13.08 35.01 3.16
N LEU A 179 14.37 35.38 3.07
CA LEU A 179 15.14 35.77 4.25
C LEU A 179 14.52 36.97 4.99
N ARG A 180 14.03 37.96 4.25
CA ARG A 180 13.35 39.13 4.83
C ARG A 180 12.01 38.77 5.46
N GLU A 181 11.22 37.89 4.82
CA GLU A 181 9.98 37.34 5.38
C GLU A 181 10.22 36.60 6.70
N MET A 182 11.35 35.88 6.81
CA MET A 182 11.79 35.20 8.03
C MET A 182 12.39 36.12 9.10
N GLY A 183 12.52 37.43 8.82
CA GLY A 183 12.96 38.43 9.80
C GLY A 183 14.37 38.98 9.58
N VAL A 184 15.11 38.53 8.57
CA VAL A 184 16.42 39.10 8.19
C VAL A 184 16.20 40.33 7.31
N LYS A 185 15.75 41.43 7.93
CA LYS A 185 15.26 42.64 7.25
C LYS A 185 16.32 43.31 6.38
N ASP A 186 17.56 43.29 6.84
CA ASP A 186 18.70 43.90 6.17
C ASP A 186 19.40 42.93 5.21
N ALA A 187 18.72 41.92 4.67
CA ALA A 187 19.33 41.08 3.63
C ALA A 187 19.42 41.84 2.29
N TRP A 188 20.57 41.84 1.62
CA TRP A 188 20.73 42.41 0.26
C TRP A 188 21.64 41.54 -0.62
N ILE A 189 21.48 41.68 -1.95
CA ILE A 189 22.27 40.91 -2.92
C ILE A 189 23.61 41.61 -3.14
N VAL A 190 24.68 40.84 -3.12
CA VAL A 190 26.05 41.27 -3.42
C VAL A 190 26.60 40.43 -4.57
N PRO A 191 27.01 41.04 -5.69
CA PRO A 191 27.62 40.31 -6.78
C PRO A 191 29.12 40.13 -6.55
N TYR A 192 29.60 38.99 -7.02
CA TYR A 192 30.99 38.59 -7.07
C TYR A 192 31.33 38.24 -8.52
N LYS A 193 32.50 38.64 -8.98
CA LYS A 193 33.06 38.27 -10.26
C LYS A 193 34.46 37.74 -10.03
N ASP A 194 34.71 36.50 -10.42
CA ASP A 194 36.02 35.84 -10.25
C ASP A 194 36.52 35.92 -8.80
N GLY A 195 35.64 35.62 -7.84
CA GLY A 195 35.91 35.69 -6.40
C GLY A 195 35.94 37.11 -5.79
N THR A 196 35.93 38.17 -6.60
CA THR A 196 36.01 39.56 -6.12
C THR A 196 34.62 40.21 -6.09
N ARG A 197 34.28 40.88 -4.99
CA ARG A 197 33.04 41.65 -4.89
C ARG A 197 33.05 42.83 -5.87
N VAL A 198 31.98 42.99 -6.63
CA VAL A 198 31.80 44.06 -7.64
C VAL A 198 30.51 44.83 -7.41
N ALA A 199 30.34 46.00 -8.03
CA ALA A 199 29.09 46.73 -7.94
C ALA A 199 28.00 46.02 -8.75
N LEU A 200 26.76 46.06 -8.26
CA LEU A 200 25.64 45.40 -8.95
C LEU A 200 25.42 45.93 -10.37
N LYS A 201 25.70 47.21 -10.58
CA LYS A 201 25.61 47.85 -11.90
C LYS A 201 26.57 47.21 -12.92
N ASP A 202 27.80 46.93 -12.53
CA ASP A 202 28.87 46.44 -13.41
C ASP A 202 28.58 45.02 -13.96
N VAL A 203 27.70 44.29 -13.29
CA VAL A 203 27.32 42.92 -13.64
C VAL A 203 26.02 42.88 -14.44
N LEU A 204 25.09 43.78 -14.16
CA LEU A 204 23.82 43.86 -14.88
C LEU A 204 23.96 44.51 -16.27
N GLU A 205 24.99 45.33 -16.50
CA GLU A 205 25.29 45.91 -17.82
C GLU A 205 25.83 44.89 -18.84
N GLY A 206 26.31 43.73 -18.39
CA GLY A 206 26.83 42.66 -19.27
C GLY A 206 25.79 41.65 -19.75
N VAL A 207 24.51 41.80 -19.36
CA VAL A 207 23.41 40.84 -19.62
C VAL A 207 22.27 41.48 -20.43
N ILE A 208 22.52 42.62 -21.09
CA ILE A 208 21.57 43.29 -22.00
C ILE A 208 22.11 43.26 -23.43
#